data_AF-A0A8H7GDU3-F1
#
_entry.id   AF-A0A8H7GDU3-F1
#
_cell.length_a   1.000
_cell.length_b   1.000
_cell.length_c   1.000
_cell.angle_alpha   90.00
_cell.angle_beta   90.00
_cell.angle_gamma   90.00
#
_symmetry.space_group_name_H-M   'P 1'
#
loop_
_entity.id
_entity.type
_entity.pdbx_description
1 polymer ?
#
loop_
_entity_poly.entity_id
_entity_poly.type
_entity_poly.pdbx_seq_one_letter_code
_entity_poly.pdbx_strand_id
1 'polypeptide(L)'
;MSSSPLRALDDSGSEWIDESVVNPDLSSVSLQDKWLGQRPRFLSSDMQPPSSLEEANCLMHLAHTKRAIYATTKKLSKKRAQEYKLRAHLYELQARRADVKLGEADLDIGRASFAVRNSGHFIHPSPRLALKRYGSITFRSRLRPQHEVLAVHLD
;
A
#
# COMPACT_ATOMS: atom_id res chain seq x y z
N MET A 1 9.46 44.95 4.82
CA MET A 1 8.64 43.84 5.36
C MET A 1 9.53 42.60 5.34
N SER A 2 10.36 42.43 6.38
CA SER A 2 10.15 41.49 7.50
C SER A 2 10.21 40.02 7.02
N SER A 3 11.39 39.41 7.05
CA SER A 3 11.91 38.57 8.15
C SER A 3 11.43 37.13 8.09
N SER A 4 12.29 36.21 7.63
CA SER A 4 12.98 35.25 8.51
C SER A 4 13.66 34.13 7.70
N PRO A 5 14.93 33.81 7.98
CA PRO A 5 15.66 32.69 7.40
C PRO A 5 15.33 31.39 8.13
N LEU A 6 15.34 30.26 7.41
CA LEU A 6 15.17 28.92 7.96
C LEU A 6 16.26 28.63 9.00
N ARG A 7 15.83 28.53 10.26
CA ARG A 7 16.65 28.18 11.42
C ARG A 7 17.36 26.84 11.22
N ALA A 8 18.62 26.85 11.61
CA ALA A 8 19.40 25.69 12.01
C ALA A 8 18.62 24.83 13.02
N LEU A 9 18.65 23.52 12.82
CA LEU A 9 18.46 22.55 13.90
C LEU A 9 19.85 21.99 14.19
N ASP A 10 20.53 22.70 15.09
CA ASP A 10 21.53 22.10 15.97
C ASP A 10 20.79 21.05 16.81
N ASP A 11 21.16 19.77 16.64
CA ASP A 11 20.85 18.73 17.62
C ASP A 11 22.19 18.30 18.22
N SER A 12 22.76 19.24 18.98
CA SER A 12 23.85 19.00 19.91
C SER A 12 23.27 18.33 21.15
N GLY A 13 23.93 17.27 21.63
CA GLY A 13 23.71 16.77 22.97
C GLY A 13 23.02 15.41 23.06
N SER A 14 23.70 14.36 22.59
CA SER A 14 23.68 13.12 23.34
C SER A 14 25.11 12.64 23.41
N GLU A 15 25.79 13.13 24.46
CA GLU A 15 27.03 12.56 24.97
C GLU A 15 26.90 11.05 24.92
N TRP A 16 27.69 10.43 24.04
CA TRP A 16 27.98 9.02 24.19
C TRP A 16 28.75 8.93 25.50
N ILE A 17 28.11 8.37 26.52
CA ILE A 17 28.79 7.99 27.75
C ILE A 17 29.90 7.03 27.32
N ASP A 18 31.12 7.54 27.38
CA ASP A 18 32.36 6.80 27.24
C ASP A 18 32.60 6.08 28.58
N GLU A 19 31.97 4.93 28.76
CA GLU A 19 32.25 4.03 29.89
C GLU A 19 33.30 2.99 29.45
N SER A 20 34.48 3.48 29.06
CA SER A 20 35.67 2.65 28.85
C SER A 20 36.66 2.80 30.01
N VAL A 21 36.21 2.72 31.27
CA VAL A 21 37.11 2.49 32.41
C VAL A 21 36.35 1.78 33.53
N VAL A 22 36.41 0.45 33.61
CA VAL A 22 36.61 -0.29 34.88
C VAL A 22 37.27 -1.62 34.52
N ASN A 23 38.56 -1.78 34.82
CA ASN A 23 39.13 -3.08 35.15
C ASN A 23 38.70 -3.40 36.59
N PRO A 24 38.04 -4.54 36.86
CA PRO A 24 38.07 -5.10 38.21
C PRO A 24 38.86 -6.41 38.18
N ASP A 25 39.89 -6.47 39.02
CA ASP A 25 40.53 -7.72 39.42
C ASP A 25 39.46 -8.76 39.80
N LEU A 26 39.33 -9.80 38.99
CA LEU A 26 38.36 -10.90 39.15
C LEU A 26 38.85 -11.93 40.18
N SER A 27 39.24 -11.47 41.37
CA SER A 27 39.40 -12.38 42.51
C SER A 27 38.29 -12.10 43.52
N SER A 28 37.31 -13.01 43.57
CA SER A 28 36.27 -13.13 44.61
C SER A 28 34.98 -12.27 44.50
N VAL A 29 34.45 -12.02 43.30
CA VAL A 29 33.03 -11.60 43.22
C VAL A 29 32.12 -12.80 43.49
N SER A 30 31.63 -12.89 44.72
CA SER A 30 30.57 -13.81 45.12
C SER A 30 29.35 -13.62 44.23
N LEU A 31 29.10 -14.61 43.35
CA LEU A 31 27.95 -14.69 42.43
C LEU A 31 26.60 -14.92 43.15
N GLN A 32 26.59 -14.94 44.49
CA GLN A 32 25.42 -15.39 45.25
C GLN A 32 24.41 -14.28 45.53
N ASP A 33 24.71 -13.02 45.22
CA ASP A 33 23.77 -11.95 45.52
C ASP A 33 23.75 -10.87 44.44
N LYS A 34 22.58 -10.79 43.79
CA LYS A 34 22.07 -9.66 43.00
C LYS A 34 22.67 -9.58 41.60
N TRP A 35 21.79 -9.29 40.66
CA TRP A 35 22.16 -8.75 39.35
C TRP A 35 23.37 -7.83 39.53
N LEU A 36 24.47 -8.08 38.79
CA LEU A 36 25.63 -7.19 38.78
C LEU A 36 25.16 -5.83 38.20
N GLY A 37 24.53 -4.99 39.03
CA GLY A 37 23.84 -3.75 38.66
C GLY A 37 22.30 -3.77 38.76
N GLN A 38 21.65 -2.82 38.08
CA GLN A 38 20.18 -2.81 37.99
C GLN A 38 19.69 -3.94 37.08
N ARG A 39 18.63 -4.62 37.51
CA ARG A 39 17.96 -5.61 36.67
C ARG A 39 17.50 -4.96 35.36
N PRO A 40 17.82 -5.55 34.19
CA PRO A 40 17.41 -4.97 32.92
C PRO A 40 15.88 -4.90 32.76
N ARG A 41 15.37 -3.70 32.43
CA ARG A 41 13.92 -3.41 32.32
C ARG A 41 13.16 -4.25 31.29
N PHE A 42 13.86 -4.91 30.37
CA PHE A 42 13.24 -5.74 29.33
C PHE A 42 12.95 -7.18 29.77
N LEU A 43 13.42 -7.59 30.97
CA LEU A 43 13.19 -8.91 31.56
C LEU A 43 11.94 -8.90 32.44
N SER A 44 11.16 -10.00 32.42
CA SER A 44 9.92 -10.18 33.19
C SER A 44 10.18 -10.18 34.70
N SER A 45 9.26 -9.61 35.52
CA SER A 45 9.33 -9.50 37.00
C SER A 45 9.80 -10.76 37.71
N ASP A 46 9.56 -11.91 37.09
CA ASP A 46 9.74 -13.22 37.70
C ASP A 46 11.08 -13.87 37.31
N MET A 47 11.89 -13.19 36.49
CA MET A 47 13.16 -13.71 35.99
C MET A 47 14.26 -13.58 37.06
N GLN A 48 14.83 -14.73 37.43
CA GLN A 48 15.89 -14.84 38.43
C GLN A 48 17.22 -14.27 37.90
N PRO A 49 18.13 -13.80 38.79
CA PRO A 49 19.47 -13.40 38.39
C PRO A 49 20.20 -14.56 37.70
N PRO A 50 21.05 -14.27 36.69
CA PRO A 50 21.81 -15.30 35.99
C PRO A 50 22.73 -16.03 36.97
N SER A 51 22.78 -17.35 36.86
CA SER A 51 23.57 -18.23 37.73
C SER A 51 25.03 -18.35 37.27
N SER A 52 25.30 -17.99 36.02
CA SER A 52 26.63 -18.03 35.40
C SER A 52 26.91 -16.81 34.52
N LEU A 53 28.20 -16.56 34.25
CA LEU A 53 28.64 -15.51 33.33
C LEU A 53 28.13 -15.74 31.89
N GLU A 54 28.02 -17.00 31.47
CA GLU A 54 27.51 -17.39 30.15
C GLU A 54 26.03 -17.02 30.00
N GLU A 55 25.23 -17.28 31.04
CA GLU A 55 23.82 -16.87 31.08
C GLU A 55 23.67 -15.35 31.05
N ALA A 56 24.49 -14.63 31.81
CA ALA A 56 24.51 -13.16 31.80
C ALA A 56 24.83 -12.62 30.39
N ASN A 57 25.85 -13.18 29.73
CA ASN A 57 26.21 -12.81 28.36
C ASN A 57 25.09 -13.14 27.36
N CYS A 58 24.43 -14.29 27.49
CA CYS A 58 23.29 -14.65 26.65
C CYS A 58 22.14 -13.64 26.79
N LEU A 59 21.78 -13.27 28.03
CA LEU A 59 20.73 -12.27 28.30
C LEU A 59 21.08 -10.89 27.73
N MET A 60 22.35 -10.49 27.78
CA MET A 60 22.81 -9.25 27.16
C MET A 60 22.69 -9.28 25.63
N HIS A 61 23.08 -10.38 24.97
CA HIS A 61 22.87 -10.53 23.53
C HIS A 61 21.39 -10.50 23.14
N LEU A 62 20.51 -11.14 23.92
CA LEU A 62 19.07 -11.06 23.74
C LEU A 62 18.54 -9.62 23.90
N ALA A 63 19.09 -8.85 24.82
CA ALA A 63 18.77 -7.43 24.98
C ALA A 63 19.11 -6.61 23.73
N HIS A 64 20.34 -6.78 23.24
CA HIS A 64 20.87 -6.06 22.09
C HIS A 64 20.08 -6.42 20.82
N THR A 65 19.81 -7.70 20.60
CA THR A 65 19.00 -8.16 19.45
C THR A 65 17.57 -7.62 19.52
N LYS A 66 16.91 -7.65 20.69
CA LYS A 66 15.57 -7.08 20.87
C LYS A 66 15.53 -5.58 20.56
N ARG A 67 16.53 -4.81 21.02
CA ARG A 67 16.67 -3.38 20.70
C ARG A 67 16.90 -3.15 19.21
N ALA A 68 17.75 -3.97 18.58
CA ALA A 68 18.03 -3.89 17.15
C ALA A 68 16.76 -4.17 16.32
N ILE A 69 16.00 -5.22 16.65
CA ILE A 69 14.72 -5.55 16.00
C ILE A 69 13.73 -4.40 16.16
N TYR A 70 13.63 -3.79 17.34
CA TYR A 70 12.74 -2.65 17.54
C TYR A 70 13.17 -1.43 16.69
N ALA A 71 14.47 -1.16 16.59
CA ALA A 71 14.98 -0.08 15.75
C ALA A 71 14.74 -0.32 14.26
N THR A 72 14.93 -1.55 13.77
CA THR A 72 14.71 -1.90 12.36
C THR A 72 13.23 -1.87 11.99
N THR A 73 12.35 -2.40 12.85
CA THR A 73 10.89 -2.34 12.66
C THR A 73 10.37 -0.90 12.62
N LYS A 74 10.87 -0.02 13.49
CA LYS A 74 10.54 1.43 13.45
C LYS A 74 11.05 2.11 12.17
N LYS A 75 12.23 1.75 11.67
CA LYS A 75 12.73 2.26 10.37
C LYS A 75 11.89 1.74 9.20
N LEU A 76 11.51 0.48 9.24
CA LEU A 76 10.69 -0.17 8.23
C LEU A 76 9.29 0.46 8.15
N SER A 77 8.64 0.74 9.28
CA SER A 77 7.33 1.40 9.28
C SER A 77 7.38 2.80 8.67
N LYS A 78 8.43 3.59 8.97
CA LYS A 78 8.68 4.88 8.31
C LYS A 78 8.86 4.75 6.80
N LYS A 79 9.60 3.74 6.33
CA LYS A 79 9.80 3.49 4.90
C LYS A 79 8.51 3.08 4.19
N ARG A 80 7.69 2.23 4.81
CA ARG A 80 6.35 1.88 4.28
C ARG A 80 5.45 3.11 4.17
N ALA A 81 5.44 3.98 5.18
CA ALA A 81 4.66 5.22 5.11
C ALA A 81 5.12 6.13 3.95
N GLN A 82 6.42 6.22 3.70
CA GLN A 82 6.97 6.95 2.54
C GLN A 82 6.54 6.31 1.22
N GLU A 83 6.58 4.97 1.11
CA GLU A 83 6.13 4.24 -0.08
C GLU A 83 4.65 4.52 -0.39
N TYR A 84 3.77 4.44 0.61
CA TYR A 84 2.34 4.71 0.40
C TYR A 84 2.09 6.15 -0.06
N LYS A 85 2.83 7.11 0.48
CA LYS A 85 2.75 8.51 0.03
C LYS A 85 3.16 8.65 -1.44
N LEU A 86 4.27 8.04 -1.83
CA LEU A 86 4.74 8.06 -3.23
C LEU A 86 3.74 7.37 -4.17
N ARG A 87 3.19 6.22 -3.76
CA ARG A 87 2.18 5.50 -4.54
C ARG A 87 0.91 6.33 -4.73
N ALA A 88 0.45 7.04 -3.70
CA ALA A 88 -0.69 7.95 -3.82
C ALA A 88 -0.43 9.08 -4.84
N HIS A 89 0.74 9.72 -4.79
CA HIS A 89 1.11 10.73 -5.78
C HIS A 89 1.20 10.19 -7.20
N LEU A 90 1.68 8.96 -7.39
CA LEU A 90 1.70 8.32 -8.71
C LEU A 90 0.28 8.10 -9.25
N TYR A 91 -0.65 7.66 -8.41
CA TYR A 91 -2.05 7.52 -8.83
C TYR A 91 -2.70 8.86 -9.15
N GLU A 92 -2.40 9.90 -8.38
CA GLU A 92 -2.87 11.26 -8.67
C GLU A 92 -2.37 11.75 -10.05
N LEU A 93 -1.08 11.54 -10.35
CA LEU A 93 -0.51 11.89 -11.66
C LEU A 93 -1.14 11.07 -12.80
N GLN A 94 -1.41 9.78 -12.57
CA GLN A 94 -2.08 8.92 -13.55
C GLN A 94 -3.52 9.38 -13.80
N ALA A 95 -4.26 9.74 -12.75
CA ALA A 95 -5.61 10.28 -12.87
C ALA A 95 -5.62 11.59 -13.68
N ARG A 96 -4.74 12.54 -13.32
CA ARG A 96 -4.60 13.80 -14.09
C ARG A 96 -4.27 13.56 -15.56
N ARG A 97 -3.40 12.58 -15.86
CA ARG A 97 -3.08 12.23 -17.26
C ARG A 97 -4.28 11.60 -17.97
N ALA A 98 -5.09 10.81 -17.27
CA ALA A 98 -6.31 10.25 -17.83
C ALA A 98 -7.34 11.36 -18.11
N ASP A 99 -7.49 12.33 -17.22
CA ASP A 99 -8.41 13.47 -17.40
C ASP A 99 -8.06 14.28 -18.65
N VAL A 100 -6.77 14.55 -18.90
CA VAL A 100 -6.34 15.24 -20.12
C VAL A 100 -6.72 14.45 -21.37
N LYS A 101 -6.46 13.13 -21.38
CA LYS A 101 -6.81 12.26 -22.50
C LYS A 101 -8.32 12.17 -22.73
N LEU A 102 -9.11 12.17 -21.66
CA LEU A 102 -10.56 12.22 -21.76
C LEU A 102 -11.02 13.53 -22.39
N GLY A 103 -10.45 14.66 -21.98
CA GLY A 103 -10.73 15.96 -22.59
C GLY A 103 -10.39 16.00 -24.09
N GLU A 104 -9.26 15.43 -24.51
CA GLU A 104 -8.90 15.28 -25.93
C GLU A 104 -9.93 14.43 -26.68
N ALA A 105 -10.30 13.27 -26.12
CA ALA A 105 -11.29 12.38 -26.72
C ALA A 105 -12.67 13.05 -26.85
N ASP A 106 -13.10 13.81 -25.85
CA ASP A 106 -14.38 14.55 -25.88
C ASP A 106 -14.38 15.61 -26.99
N LEU A 107 -13.27 16.31 -27.19
CA LEU A 107 -13.12 17.26 -28.29
C LEU A 107 -13.17 16.56 -29.65
N ASP A 108 -12.53 15.41 -29.79
CA ASP A 108 -12.56 14.61 -31.03
C ASP A 108 -13.97 14.08 -31.33
N ILE A 109 -14.69 13.61 -30.31
CA ILE A 109 -16.10 13.21 -30.43
C ILE A 109 -16.95 14.40 -30.87
N GLY A 110 -16.74 15.58 -30.28
CA GLY A 110 -17.44 16.81 -30.66
C GLY A 110 -17.20 17.17 -32.12
N ARG A 111 -15.94 17.14 -32.58
CA ARG A 111 -15.56 17.42 -33.98
C ARG A 111 -16.17 16.42 -34.94
N ALA A 112 -16.08 15.12 -34.65
CA ALA A 112 -16.66 14.07 -35.46
C ALA A 112 -18.18 14.19 -35.54
N SER A 113 -18.85 14.41 -34.40
CA SER A 113 -20.30 14.59 -34.33
C SER A 113 -20.78 15.81 -35.13
N PHE A 114 -20.04 16.91 -35.06
CA PHE A 114 -20.33 18.11 -35.83
C PHE A 114 -20.16 17.88 -37.34
N ALA A 115 -19.05 17.26 -37.75
CA ALA A 115 -18.81 16.93 -39.16
C ALA A 115 -19.90 16.00 -39.73
N VAL A 116 -20.29 14.98 -38.96
CA VAL A 116 -21.36 14.05 -39.31
C VAL A 116 -22.70 14.79 -39.45
N ARG A 117 -23.05 15.68 -38.52
CA ARG A 117 -24.27 16.49 -38.60
C ARG A 117 -24.29 17.39 -39.85
N ASN A 118 -23.18 18.05 -40.14
CA ASN A 118 -23.07 18.97 -41.29
C ASN A 118 -22.99 18.26 -42.64
N SER A 119 -22.58 16.99 -42.67
CA SER A 119 -22.55 16.20 -43.90
C SER A 119 -23.94 15.96 -44.49
N GLY A 120 -25.01 16.12 -43.70
CA GLY A 120 -26.38 15.78 -44.11
C GLY A 120 -26.59 14.28 -44.34
N HIS A 121 -25.57 13.44 -44.11
CA HIS A 121 -25.61 11.99 -44.30
C HIS A 121 -25.87 11.23 -42.98
N PHE A 122 -26.10 11.95 -41.89
CA PHE A 122 -26.49 11.36 -40.62
C PHE A 122 -27.95 10.91 -40.67
N ILE A 123 -28.14 9.60 -40.77
CA ILE A 123 -29.46 8.97 -40.79
C ILE A 123 -29.67 8.33 -39.43
N HIS A 124 -30.66 8.81 -38.69
CA HIS A 124 -31.02 8.20 -37.42
C HIS A 124 -31.38 6.72 -37.63
N PRO A 125 -30.81 5.80 -36.85
CA PRO A 125 -31.21 4.40 -36.90
C PRO A 125 -32.67 4.33 -36.48
N SER A 126 -33.57 4.06 -37.42
CA SER A 126 -34.99 3.83 -37.16
C SER A 126 -35.40 2.47 -37.71
N PRO A 127 -36.34 1.76 -37.06
CA PRO A 127 -36.82 0.46 -37.54
C PRO A 127 -37.31 0.52 -38.99
N ARG A 128 -37.97 1.63 -39.37
CA ARG A 128 -38.47 1.85 -40.73
C ARG A 128 -37.34 1.99 -41.76
N LEU A 129 -36.24 2.67 -41.41
CA LEU A 129 -35.06 2.80 -42.27
C LEU A 129 -34.22 1.51 -42.32
N ALA A 130 -34.12 0.79 -41.20
CA ALA A 130 -33.48 -0.51 -41.13
C ALA A 130 -34.22 -1.55 -41.98
N LEU A 131 -35.56 -1.59 -41.92
CA LEU A 131 -36.39 -2.42 -42.80
C LEU A 131 -36.28 -1.98 -44.27
N LYS A 132 -36.16 -0.68 -44.56
CA LYS A 132 -35.95 -0.21 -45.94
C LYS A 132 -34.57 -0.60 -46.50
N ARG A 133 -33.51 -0.64 -45.67
CA ARG A 133 -32.13 -0.95 -46.09
C ARG A 133 -31.81 -2.45 -46.04
N TYR A 134 -32.38 -3.18 -45.10
CA TYR A 134 -32.05 -4.58 -44.81
C TYR A 134 -33.26 -5.52 -44.83
N GLY A 135 -34.49 -4.99 -44.93
CA GLY A 135 -35.73 -5.78 -44.90
C GLY A 135 -36.00 -6.59 -46.17
N SER A 136 -35.09 -6.55 -47.16
CA SER A 136 -35.09 -7.48 -48.30
C SER A 136 -34.15 -8.68 -48.12
N ILE A 137 -33.54 -8.86 -46.94
CA ILE A 137 -33.00 -10.18 -46.59
C ILE A 137 -34.19 -11.01 -46.15
N THR A 138 -34.86 -11.62 -47.13
CA THR A 138 -35.64 -12.83 -46.89
C THR A 138 -34.73 -13.81 -46.15
N PHE A 139 -34.87 -13.86 -44.83
CA PHE A 139 -34.44 -14.98 -44.01
C PHE A 139 -35.38 -16.16 -44.32
N ARG A 140 -35.40 -16.57 -45.60
CA ARG A 140 -36.07 -17.78 -46.03
C ARG A 140 -35.16 -18.93 -45.62
N SER A 141 -35.69 -19.72 -44.68
CA SER A 141 -35.22 -21.01 -44.20
C SER A 141 -34.08 -20.99 -43.18
N ARG A 142 -34.46 -21.08 -41.89
CA ARG A 142 -34.27 -22.28 -41.04
C ARG A 142 -34.52 -21.92 -39.58
N LEU A 143 -35.75 -21.55 -39.25
CA LEU A 143 -36.28 -21.80 -37.91
C LEU A 143 -37.31 -22.90 -38.08
N ARG A 144 -36.95 -24.11 -37.65
CA ARG A 144 -37.92 -25.19 -37.47
C ARG A 144 -38.99 -24.68 -36.50
N PRO A 145 -40.28 -24.89 -36.76
CA PRO A 145 -41.27 -24.68 -35.72
C PRO A 145 -41.06 -25.79 -34.68
N GLN A 146 -40.55 -25.43 -33.51
CA GLN A 146 -40.80 -26.24 -32.32
C GLN A 146 -42.21 -25.91 -31.87
N HIS A 147 -43.19 -26.62 -32.41
CA HIS A 147 -44.53 -26.65 -31.81
C HIS A 147 -44.43 -27.41 -30.48
N GLU A 148 -44.59 -26.62 -29.43
CA GLU A 148 -45.54 -26.86 -28.33
C GLU A 148 -45.36 -28.13 -27.50
N VAL A 149 -44.68 -27.89 -26.39
CA VAL A 149 -44.91 -28.43 -25.06
C VAL A 149 -46.41 -28.53 -24.72
N LEU A 150 -46.81 -29.74 -24.34
CA LEU A 150 -47.80 -30.13 -23.32
C LEU A 150 -49.16 -29.40 -23.29
N ALA A 151 -50.19 -30.12 -23.74
CA ALA A 151 -51.54 -30.06 -23.16
C ALA A 151 -51.90 -31.49 -22.71
N VAL A 152 -51.83 -31.76 -21.40
CA VAL A 152 -53.01 -31.89 -20.50
C VAL A 152 -53.64 -33.29 -20.57
N HIS A 153 -53.52 -34.02 -19.45
CA HIS A 153 -54.36 -35.16 -19.09
C HIS A 153 -55.85 -34.86 -19.31
N LEU A 154 -56.61 -35.86 -19.77
CA LEU A 154 -57.84 -36.34 -19.13
C LEU A 154 -58.34 -37.58 -19.90
N ASP A 155 -58.47 -38.67 -19.13
CA ASP A 155 -59.14 -39.97 -19.34
C ASP A 155 -58.65 -40.95 -20.43
#